data_AF-A0A7R9DIR9-F1
#
_entry.id   AF-A0A7R9DIR9-F1
#
_cell.length_a   1.000
_cell.length_b   1.000
_cell.length_c   1.000
_cell.angle_alpha   90.00
_cell.angle_beta   90.00
_cell.angle_gamma   90.00
#
_symmetry.space_group_name_H-M   'P 1'
#
loop_
_entity.id
_entity.type
_entity.pdbx_description
1 polymer ?
#
loop_
_entity_poly.entity_id
_entity_poly.type
_entity_poly.pdbx_seq_one_letter_code
_entity_poly.pdbx_strand_id
1 'polypeptide(L)'
;MAHLVSSIIDGYLDLMENKSDPRVNDWFLMASPFPTMFLCLGYVYFSKVVGPKFMEHRKPMDLRYVLIVYNLVQVIFSAWLFYEVSSSRS
;
A
#
# COMPACT_ATOMS: atom_id res chain seq x y z
N MET A 1 -33.12 4.59 4.79
CA MET A 1 -32.03 4.30 3.84
C MET A 1 -31.31 5.55 3.36
N ALA A 2 -32.01 6.61 2.90
CA ALA A 2 -31.38 7.86 2.47
C ALA A 2 -30.52 8.54 3.56
N HIS A 3 -31.00 8.59 4.81
CA HIS A 3 -30.23 9.14 5.93
C HIS A 3 -28.97 8.35 6.29
N LEU A 4 -28.98 7.03 6.13
CA LEU A 4 -27.78 6.21 6.38
C LEU A 4 -26.73 6.45 5.29
N VAL A 5 -27.17 6.55 4.04
CA VAL A 5 -26.29 6.83 2.90
C VAL A 5 -25.68 8.22 3.02
N SER A 6 -26.48 9.25 3.36
CA SER A 6 -25.95 10.59 3.57
C SER A 6 -24.96 10.64 4.73
N SER A 7 -25.27 10.03 5.88
CA SER A 7 -24.35 10.03 7.03
C SER A 7 -23.02 9.31 6.77
N ILE A 8 -23.01 8.27 5.93
CA ILE A 8 -21.76 7.59 5.53
C ILE A 8 -20.94 8.48 4.58
N ILE A 9 -21.61 9.15 3.64
CA ILE A 9 -20.96 10.07 2.70
C ILE A 9 -20.41 11.29 3.44
N ASP A 10 -21.18 11.87 4.34
CA ASP A 10 -20.78 13.04 5.13
C ASP A 10 -19.60 12.69 6.05
N GLY A 11 -19.59 11.51 6.67
CA GLY A 11 -18.44 11.03 7.46
C GLY A 11 -17.19 10.74 6.62
N TYR A 12 -17.35 10.27 5.38
CA TYR A 12 -16.24 10.08 4.44
C TYR A 12 -15.65 11.42 4.00
N LEU A 13 -16.51 12.39 3.65
CA LEU A 13 -16.10 13.73 3.24
C LEU A 13 -15.42 14.48 4.39
N ASP A 14 -15.93 14.40 5.61
CA ASP A 14 -15.31 15.04 6.79
C ASP A 14 -13.91 14.45 7.10
N LEU A 15 -13.71 13.15 6.92
CA LEU A 15 -12.38 12.53 7.06
C LEU A 15 -11.41 12.95 5.96
N MET A 16 -11.89 13.10 4.72
CA MET A 16 -11.04 13.48 3.58
C MET A 16 -10.75 14.98 3.53
N GLU A 17 -11.72 15.85 3.80
CA GLU A 17 -11.55 17.30 3.71
C GLU A 17 -11.04 17.92 5.01
N ASN A 18 -11.47 17.43 6.17
CA ASN A 18 -11.24 18.11 7.45
C ASN A 18 -10.07 17.49 8.26
N LYS A 19 -9.71 16.23 7.99
CA LYS A 19 -8.71 15.48 8.75
C LYS A 19 -7.47 15.05 7.95
N SER A 20 -7.49 15.15 6.62
CA SER A 20 -6.32 14.83 5.80
C SER A 20 -5.33 15.98 5.78
N ASP A 21 -4.04 15.69 5.98
CA ASP A 21 -2.99 16.70 5.90
C ASP A 21 -2.84 17.17 4.43
N PRO A 22 -3.09 18.46 4.13
CA PRO A 22 -3.08 18.96 2.75
C PRO A 22 -1.71 18.81 2.08
N ARG A 23 -0.61 18.64 2.84
CA ARG A 23 0.74 18.49 2.30
C ARG A 23 1.00 17.15 1.61
N VAL A 24 0.21 16.12 1.93
CA VAL A 24 0.38 14.76 1.39
C VAL A 24 -0.72 14.38 0.42
N ASN A 25 -1.70 15.26 0.18
CA ASN A 25 -2.88 14.97 -0.65
C ASN A 25 -2.49 14.68 -2.12
N ASP A 26 -1.46 15.36 -2.64
CA ASP A 26 -0.96 15.16 -4.00
C ASP A 26 -0.05 13.92 -4.14
N TRP A 27 0.22 13.20 -3.05
CA TRP A 27 1.05 12.00 -3.13
C TRP A 27 0.30 10.85 -3.80
N PHE A 28 1.03 10.06 -4.56
CA PHE A 28 0.51 8.86 -5.20
C PHE A 28 -0.11 7.93 -4.14
N LEU A 29 -1.36 7.50 -4.35
CA LEU A 29 -2.20 6.70 -3.41
C LEU A 29 -2.76 7.42 -2.18
N MET A 30 -2.47 8.70 -1.96
CA MET A 30 -2.99 9.48 -0.81
C MET A 30 -4.24 10.32 -1.15
N ALA A 31 -4.51 10.57 -2.44
CA ALA A 31 -5.67 11.36 -2.87
C ALA A 31 -7.04 10.74 -2.53
N SER A 32 -7.10 9.43 -2.28
CA SER A 32 -8.30 8.74 -1.82
C SER A 32 -7.95 7.37 -1.24
N PRO A 33 -8.69 6.88 -0.24
CA PRO A 33 -8.52 5.51 0.27
C PRO A 33 -8.97 4.43 -0.73
N PHE A 34 -9.75 4.78 -1.77
CA PHE A 34 -10.25 3.82 -2.76
C PHE A 34 -9.14 3.20 -3.63
N PRO A 35 -8.20 3.97 -4.22
CA PRO A 35 -7.02 3.43 -4.89
C PRO A 35 -6.24 2.40 -4.05
N THR A 36 -5.98 2.73 -2.79
CA THR A 36 -5.25 1.85 -1.86
C THR A 36 -6.06 0.60 -1.53
N MET A 37 -7.38 0.74 -1.33
CA MET A 37 -8.27 -0.40 -1.09
C MET A 37 -8.33 -1.35 -2.29
N PHE A 38 -8.44 -0.81 -3.50
CA PHE A 38 -8.45 -1.60 -4.73
C PHE A 38 -7.12 -2.36 -4.91
N LEU A 39 -5.99 -1.72 -4.62
CA LEU A 39 -4.67 -2.35 -4.70
C LEU A 39 -4.52 -3.49 -3.67
N CYS A 40 -4.99 -3.29 -2.44
CA CYS A 40 -5.03 -4.34 -1.42
C CYS A 40 -5.92 -5.53 -1.82
N LEU A 41 -7.13 -5.26 -2.30
CA LEU A 41 -8.05 -6.30 -2.77
C LEU A 41 -7.47 -7.06 -3.97
N GLY A 42 -6.88 -6.33 -4.91
CA GLY A 42 -6.17 -6.89 -6.06
C GLY A 42 -4.99 -7.78 -5.63
N TYR A 43 -4.20 -7.35 -4.65
CA TYR A 43 -3.10 -8.13 -4.09
C TYR A 43 -3.59 -9.44 -3.44
N VAL A 44 -4.65 -9.37 -2.64
CA VAL A 44 -5.23 -10.57 -1.99
C VAL A 44 -5.78 -11.54 -3.03
N TYR A 45 -6.50 -11.03 -4.03
CA TYR A 45 -7.02 -11.84 -5.13
C TYR A 45 -5.91 -12.50 -5.93
N PHE A 46 -4.88 -11.73 -6.31
CA PHE A 46 -3.74 -12.23 -7.06
C PHE A 46 -2.96 -13.27 -6.26
N SER A 47 -2.65 -12.99 -4.99
CA SER A 47 -1.84 -13.89 -4.15
C SER A 47 -2.55 -15.19 -3.77
N LYS A 48 -3.87 -15.17 -3.54
CA LYS A 48 -4.62 -16.38 -3.11
C LYS A 48 -5.26 -17.16 -4.23
N VAL A 49 -5.64 -16.52 -5.34
CA VAL A 49 -6.36 -17.19 -6.43
C VAL A 49 -5.44 -17.41 -7.62
N VAL A 50 -4.83 -16.34 -8.13
CA VAL A 50 -4.01 -16.39 -9.35
C VAL A 50 -2.68 -17.10 -9.09
N GLY A 51 -2.02 -16.79 -7.97
CA GLY A 51 -0.73 -17.36 -7.59
C GLY A 51 -0.76 -18.89 -7.51
N PRO A 52 -1.61 -19.51 -6.66
CA PRO A 52 -1.68 -20.96 -6.53
C PRO A 52 -2.09 -21.65 -7.83
N LYS A 53 -3.06 -21.09 -8.57
CA LYS A 53 -3.53 -21.64 -9.84
C LYS A 53 -2.44 -21.62 -10.93
N PHE A 54 -1.58 -20.60 -10.94
CA PHE A 54 -0.44 -20.53 -11.85
C PHE A 54 0.71 -21.47 -11.43
N MET A 55 0.86 -21.71 -10.13
CA MET A 55 1.90 -22.59 -9.57
C MET A 55 1.52 -24.08 -9.56
N GLU A 56 0.25 -24.43 -9.77
CA GLU A 56 -0.25 -25.81 -9.74
C GLU A 56 0.44 -26.74 -10.75
N HIS A 57 0.84 -26.21 -11.90
CA HIS A 57 1.47 -26.98 -12.98
C HIS A 57 2.96 -26.65 -13.19
N ARG A 58 3.59 -25.93 -12.26
CA ARG A 58 4.98 -25.45 -12.40
C ARG A 58 5.79 -25.82 -11.15
N LYS A 59 7.04 -26.28 -11.37
CA LYS A 59 8.00 -26.48 -10.27
C LYS A 59 8.29 -25.13 -9.59
N PRO A 60 8.57 -25.14 -8.27
CA PRO A 60 8.89 -23.92 -7.54
C PRO A 60 10.05 -23.20 -8.23
N MET A 61 9.86 -21.90 -8.51
CA MET A 61 10.89 -21.07 -9.13
C MET A 61 12.03 -20.84 -8.13
N ASP A 62 13.27 -21.03 -8.54
CA ASP A 62 14.42 -20.65 -7.72
C ASP A 62 14.60 -19.13 -7.79
N LEU A 63 14.03 -18.45 -6.79
CA LEU A 63 14.08 -17.00 -6.67
C LEU A 63 15.23 -16.54 -5.75
N ARG A 64 16.18 -17.42 -5.37
CA ARG A 64 17.23 -17.10 -4.38
C ARG A 64 17.98 -15.79 -4.69
N TYR A 65 18.47 -15.63 -5.91
CA TYR A 65 19.19 -14.40 -6.31
C TYR A 65 18.29 -13.16 -6.27
N VAL A 66 17.04 -13.29 -6.69
CA VAL A 66 16.05 -12.21 -6.64
C VAL A 66 15.77 -11.81 -5.18
N LEU A 67 15.62 -12.78 -4.27
CA LEU A 67 15.43 -12.52 -2.84
C LEU A 67 16.66 -11.86 -2.21
N ILE A 68 17.88 -12.26 -2.59
CA ILE A 68 19.11 -11.66 -2.06
C ILE A 68 19.19 -10.18 -2.47
N VAL A 69 18.99 -9.86 -3.75
CA VAL A 69 19.00 -8.48 -4.25
C VAL A 69 17.88 -7.67 -3.59
N TYR A 70 16.68 -8.24 -3.49
CA TYR A 70 15.54 -7.58 -2.84
C TYR A 70 15.84 -7.22 -1.38
N ASN A 71 16.36 -8.16 -0.58
CA ASN A 71 16.70 -7.91 0.82
C ASN A 71 17.82 -6.86 0.95
N LEU A 72 18.82 -6.88 0.07
CA LEU A 72 19.89 -5.88 0.07
C LEU A 72 19.34 -4.47 -0.18
N VAL A 73 18.49 -4.31 -1.20
CA VAL A 73 17.81 -3.04 -1.49
C VAL A 73 16.94 -2.61 -0.32
N GLN A 74 16.22 -3.54 0.32
CA GLN A 74 15.39 -3.26 1.49
C GLN A 74 16.20 -2.73 2.67
N VAL A 75 17.38 -3.30 2.94
CA VAL A 75 18.28 -2.83 4.00
C VAL A 75 18.81 -1.43 3.69
N ILE A 76 19.25 -1.17 2.46
CA ILE A 76 19.73 0.16 2.04
C ILE A 76 18.63 1.21 2.19
N PHE A 77 17.41 0.91 1.70
CA PHE A 77 16.28 1.81 1.82
C PHE A 77 15.89 2.09 3.28
N SER A 78 15.92 1.06 4.14
CA SER A 78 15.66 1.22 5.57
C SER A 78 16.72 2.06 6.26
N ALA A 79 18.01 1.88 5.90
CA ALA A 79 19.10 2.69 6.43
C ALA A 79 18.97 4.17 6.00
N TRP A 80 18.57 4.42 4.75
CA TRP A 80 18.32 5.76 4.25
C TRP A 80 17.15 6.44 4.97
N LEU A 81 16.01 5.75 5.12
CA LEU A 81 14.89 6.26 5.91
C LEU A 81 15.28 6.55 7.36
N PHE A 82 16.08 5.68 7.98
CA PHE A 82 16.56 5.90 9.35
C PHE A 82 17.46 7.14 9.45
N TYR A 83 18.33 7.35 8.46
CA TYR A 83 19.16 8.55 8.38
C TYR A 83 18.33 9.83 8.20
N GLU A 84 17.38 9.83 7.26
CA GLU A 84 16.48 10.97 7.00
C GLU A 84 15.69 11.35 8.25
N VAL A 85 15.09 10.36 8.93
CA VAL A 85 14.33 10.57 10.17
C VAL A 85 15.22 11.09 11.29
N SER A 86 16.46 10.59 11.39
CA SER A 86 17.42 11.03 12.41
C SER A 86 17.94 12.45 12.12
N SER A 87 18.18 12.79 10.86
CA SER A 87 18.61 14.13 10.42
C SER A 87 17.51 15.16 10.53
N SER A 88 16.25 14.78 10.31
CA SER A 88 15.09 15.68 10.46
C SER A 88 14.81 16.06 11.92
N ARG A 89 15.40 15.34 12.88
CA ARG A 89 15.17 15.47 14.31
C ARG A 89 16.30 16.23 15.04
N SER A 90 17.35 16.68 14.34
CA SER A 90 18.42 17.57 14.84
C SER A 90 18.25 18.98 14.30
#